data_AF-A0A953IKU2-F1
#
_entry.id   AF-A0A953IKU2-F1
#
_cell.length_a   1.000
_cell.length_b   1.000
_cell.length_c   1.000
_cell.angle_alpha   90.00
_cell.angle_beta   90.00
_cell.angle_gamma   90.00
#
_symmetry.space_group_name_H-M   'P 1'
#
loop_
_entity.id
_entity.type
_entity.pdbx_description
1 polymer ?
#
loop_
_entity_poly.entity_id
_entity_poly.type
_entity_poly.pdbx_seq_one_letter_code
_entity_poly.pdbx_strand_id
1 'polypeptide(L)'
;MRRADRLFRVLLELRRGRIVTARRLAERLEVSERTIYRLVADLSAAGVPIEGEAGVGYRLKNFDLPPLMFEREEIEAMVLGARMVESWGDGDLARAAGRALAKIESVLPRDRSHLVEETRLYAPSWRERAAERLPLSAMRAAI
;
A
#
# COMPACT_ATOMS: atom_id res chain seq x y z
N MET A 1 1.15 -14.27 14.85
CA MET A 1 0.62 -12.98 14.34
C MET A 1 0.20 -12.11 15.51
N ARG A 2 0.62 -10.83 15.53
CA ARG A 2 0.25 -9.89 16.60
C ARG A 2 -1.23 -9.51 16.48
N ARG A 3 -1.84 -9.02 17.56
CA ARG A 3 -3.26 -8.62 17.55
C ARG A 3 -3.52 -7.47 16.57
N ALA A 4 -2.61 -6.50 16.52
CA ALA A 4 -2.67 -5.36 15.60
C ALA A 4 -2.75 -5.81 14.14
N ASP A 5 -1.90 -6.75 13.71
CA ASP A 5 -1.90 -7.27 12.34
C ASP A 5 -3.26 -7.89 11.96
N ARG A 6 -3.92 -8.59 12.91
CA ARG A 6 -5.24 -9.18 12.68
C ARG A 6 -6.34 -8.12 12.55
N LEU A 7 -6.33 -7.10 13.41
CA LEU A 7 -7.26 -5.97 13.31
C LEU A 7 -7.12 -5.27 11.94
N PHE A 8 -5.89 -5.02 11.53
CA PHE A 8 -5.60 -4.40 10.24
C PHE A 8 -6.06 -5.26 9.05
N ARG A 9 -5.82 -6.57 9.08
CA ARG A 9 -6.31 -7.48 8.03
C ARG A 9 -7.84 -7.49 7.94
N VAL A 10 -8.56 -7.51 9.07
CA VAL A 10 -10.04 -7.40 9.06
C VAL A 10 -10.46 -6.08 8.42
N LEU A 11 -9.84 -4.97 8.79
CA LEU A 11 -10.15 -3.66 8.24
C LEU A 11 -9.92 -3.58 6.73
N LEU A 12 -8.80 -4.11 6.22
CA LEU A 12 -8.50 -4.17 4.78
C LEU A 12 -9.54 -4.99 4.01
N GLU A 13 -10.07 -6.04 4.60
CA GLU A 13 -11.13 -6.83 3.98
C GLU A 13 -12.45 -6.07 3.87
N LEU A 14 -12.82 -5.34 4.93
CA LEU A 14 -14.03 -4.51 4.94
C LEU A 14 -13.92 -3.30 4.00
N ARG A 15 -12.71 -2.80 3.74
CA ARG A 15 -12.44 -1.69 2.80
C ARG A 15 -12.85 -2.00 1.36
N ARG A 16 -12.93 -3.27 0.96
CA ARG A 16 -13.28 -3.68 -0.42
C ARG A 16 -14.71 -3.30 -0.83
N GLY A 17 -15.49 -2.67 0.05
CA GLY A 17 -16.80 -2.07 -0.23
C GLY A 17 -17.95 -3.07 -0.28
N ARG A 18 -17.68 -4.36 -0.05
CA ARG A 18 -18.67 -5.44 -0.10
C ARG A 18 -19.01 -5.89 1.32
N ILE A 19 -20.22 -6.39 1.52
CA ILE A 19 -20.60 -7.07 2.76
C ILE A 19 -19.82 -8.39 2.84
N VAL A 20 -19.15 -8.65 3.96
CA VAL A 20 -18.37 -9.87 4.22
C VAL A 20 -18.79 -10.49 5.55
N THR A 21 -19.14 -11.77 5.54
CA THR A 21 -19.56 -12.48 6.76
C THR A 21 -18.39 -12.79 7.71
N ALA A 22 -18.70 -12.95 8.99
CA ALA A 22 -17.71 -13.37 10.00
C ALA A 22 -17.03 -14.68 9.61
N ARG A 23 -17.80 -15.64 9.10
CA ARG A 23 -17.31 -16.91 8.56
C ARG A 23 -16.27 -16.72 7.46
N ARG A 24 -16.55 -15.87 6.47
CA ARG A 24 -15.61 -15.65 5.35
C ARG A 24 -14.33 -14.93 5.79
N LEU A 25 -14.43 -14.03 6.77
CA LEU A 25 -13.25 -13.42 7.39
C LEU A 25 -12.45 -14.45 8.19
N ALA A 26 -13.13 -15.32 8.94
CA ALA A 26 -12.54 -16.39 9.72
C ALA A 26 -11.76 -17.38 8.84
N GLU A 27 -12.36 -17.83 7.74
CA GLU A 27 -11.73 -18.72 6.75
C GLU A 27 -10.47 -18.07 6.14
N ARG A 28 -10.51 -16.78 5.81
CA ARG A 28 -9.37 -16.08 5.17
C ARG A 28 -8.24 -15.71 6.11
N LEU A 29 -8.55 -15.47 7.38
CA LEU A 29 -7.57 -15.12 8.39
C LEU A 29 -7.12 -16.36 9.21
N GLU A 30 -7.66 -17.54 8.91
CA GLU A 30 -7.40 -18.81 9.62
C GLU A 30 -7.65 -18.69 11.14
N VAL A 31 -8.77 -18.06 11.50
CA VAL A 31 -9.19 -17.87 12.90
C VAL A 31 -10.64 -18.30 13.09
N SER A 32 -11.09 -18.40 14.34
CA SER A 32 -12.50 -18.67 14.64
C SER A 32 -13.39 -17.46 14.39
N GLU A 33 -14.68 -17.69 14.11
CA GLU A 33 -15.67 -16.60 14.01
C GLU A 33 -15.76 -15.77 15.29
N ARG A 34 -15.65 -16.42 16.47
CA ARG A 34 -15.55 -15.73 17.78
C ARG A 34 -14.41 -14.70 17.81
N THR A 35 -13.29 -15.01 17.16
CA THR A 35 -12.16 -14.07 17.05
C THR A 35 -12.51 -12.90 16.16
N ILE A 36 -13.19 -13.13 15.04
CA ILE A 36 -13.65 -12.06 14.14
C ILE A 36 -14.64 -11.15 14.86
N TYR A 37 -15.64 -11.69 15.55
CA TYR A 37 -16.61 -10.91 16.32
C TYR A 37 -15.93 -9.97 17.32
N ARG A 38 -14.92 -10.47 18.04
CA ARG A 38 -14.14 -9.66 18.98
C ARG A 38 -13.31 -8.58 18.28
N LEU A 39 -12.66 -8.90 17.15
CA LEU A 39 -11.88 -7.92 16.39
C LEU A 39 -12.75 -6.82 15.79
N VAL A 40 -13.95 -7.17 15.30
CA VAL A 40 -14.92 -6.18 14.81
C VAL A 40 -15.38 -5.29 15.96
N ALA A 41 -15.68 -5.84 17.13
CA ALA A 41 -16.02 -5.06 18.32
C ALA A 41 -14.89 -4.11 18.74
N ASP A 42 -13.63 -4.58 18.73
CA ASP A 42 -12.47 -3.73 19.01
C ASP A 42 -12.34 -2.59 17.99
N LEU A 43 -12.52 -2.87 16.70
CA LEU A 43 -12.46 -1.87 15.63
C LEU A 43 -13.57 -0.82 15.78
N SER A 44 -14.80 -1.26 16.07
CA SER A 44 -15.91 -0.35 16.34
C SER A 44 -15.65 0.52 17.58
N ALA A 45 -15.10 -0.06 18.65
CA ALA A 45 -14.71 0.68 19.85
C ALA A 45 -13.58 1.70 19.59
N ALA A 46 -12.71 1.41 18.63
CA ALA A 46 -11.67 2.32 18.15
C ALA A 46 -12.18 3.40 17.18
N GLY A 47 -13.50 3.47 16.93
CA GLY A 47 -14.12 4.51 16.09
C GLY A 47 -14.20 4.17 14.59
N VAL A 48 -13.91 2.93 14.20
CA VAL A 48 -14.11 2.50 12.80
C VAL A 48 -15.62 2.30 12.55
N PRO A 49 -16.23 2.96 11.55
CA PRO A 49 -17.66 2.87 11.27
C PRO A 49 -17.97 1.60 10.48
N ILE A 50 -17.95 0.47 11.19
CA ILE A 50 -18.36 -0.82 10.66
C ILE A 50 -19.88 -0.93 10.82
N GLU A 51 -20.57 -1.14 9.70
CA GLU A 51 -21.99 -1.51 9.66
C GLU A 51 -22.11 -3.03 9.50
N GLY A 52 -23.09 -3.63 10.17
CA GLY A 52 -23.40 -5.05 10.03
C GLY A 52 -23.79 -5.72 11.32
N GLU A 53 -24.52 -6.82 11.19
CA GLU A 53 -24.97 -7.66 12.31
C GLU A 53 -24.39 -9.08 12.19
N ALA A 54 -24.28 -9.76 13.33
CA ALA A 54 -23.86 -11.16 13.36
C ALA A 54 -24.79 -12.01 12.48
N GLY A 55 -24.21 -12.85 11.62
CA GLY A 55 -24.96 -13.66 10.65
C GLY A 55 -25.33 -12.96 9.34
N VAL A 56 -25.43 -11.62 9.30
CA VAL A 56 -25.69 -10.85 8.07
C VAL A 56 -24.38 -10.48 7.37
N GLY A 57 -23.36 -10.11 8.16
CA GLY A 57 -22.03 -9.72 7.69
C GLY A 57 -21.74 -8.24 7.86
N TYR A 58 -20.48 -7.88 7.64
CA TYR A 58 -19.89 -6.58 7.95
C TYR A 58 -19.49 -5.82 6.70
N ARG A 59 -19.58 -4.50 6.74
CA ARG A 59 -19.12 -3.58 5.71
C ARG A 59 -18.64 -2.28 6.36
N LEU A 60 -17.65 -1.64 5.74
CA LEU A 60 -17.22 -0.32 6.15
C LEU A 60 -18.16 0.75 5.56
N LYS A 61 -18.75 1.62 6.40
CA LYS A 61 -19.61 2.73 5.96
C LYS A 61 -18.78 3.95 5.62
N ASN A 62 -18.84 4.42 4.37
CA ASN A 62 -18.27 5.70 3.87
C ASN A 62 -17.09 6.22 4.71
N PHE A 63 -16.12 5.34 4.95
CA PHE A 63 -14.97 5.67 5.75
C PHE A 63 -13.87 5.93 4.75
N ASP A 64 -13.54 7.20 4.60
CA ASP A 64 -12.25 7.58 4.08
C ASP A 64 -11.22 7.20 5.14
N LEU A 65 -10.93 5.90 5.20
CA LEU A 65 -9.75 5.43 5.91
C LEU A 65 -8.57 6.16 5.24
N PRO A 66 -7.76 6.92 5.99
CA PRO A 66 -6.61 7.61 5.41
C PRO A 66 -5.84 6.62 4.53
N PRO A 67 -5.36 7.05 3.35
CA PRO A 67 -4.60 6.17 2.46
C PRO A 67 -3.55 5.43 3.28
N LEU A 68 -3.37 4.11 2.98
CA LEU A 68 -2.38 3.23 3.61
C LEU A 68 -1.17 4.06 4.05
N MET A 69 -1.06 4.29 5.35
CA MET A 69 0.02 5.09 5.90
C MET A 69 1.27 4.28 5.65
N PHE A 70 2.04 4.64 4.62
CA PHE A 70 3.34 4.03 4.39
C PHE A 70 4.18 4.23 5.64
N GLU A 71 4.82 3.16 6.09
CA GLU A 71 5.88 3.25 7.08
C GLU A 71 7.08 3.96 6.45
N ARG A 72 7.95 4.52 7.29
CA ARG A 72 9.14 5.26 6.83
C ARG A 72 9.97 4.43 5.85
N GLU A 73 10.20 3.17 6.18
CA GLU A 73 10.99 2.23 5.40
C GLU A 73 10.35 1.93 4.04
N GLU A 74 9.02 1.91 3.97
CA GLU A 74 8.28 1.71 2.72
C GLU A 74 8.42 2.93 1.80
N ILE A 75 8.37 4.14 2.36
CA ILE A 75 8.60 5.38 1.61
C ILE A 75 10.03 5.41 1.07
N GLU A 76 11.03 5.12 1.91
CA GLU A 76 12.43 5.07 1.51
C GLU A 76 12.67 4.05 0.39
N ALA A 77 12.09 2.85 0.50
CA ALA A 77 12.20 1.82 -0.53
C ALA A 77 11.57 2.26 -1.87
N MET A 78 10.42 2.95 -1.82
CA MET A 78 9.76 3.46 -3.01
C MET A 78 10.56 4.59 -3.67
N VAL A 79 11.12 5.52 -2.89
CA VAL A 79 11.98 6.60 -3.37
C VAL A 79 13.25 6.04 -4.01
N LEU A 80 13.90 5.08 -3.36
CA LEU A 80 15.07 4.40 -3.92
C LEU A 80 14.74 3.69 -5.24
N GLY A 81 13.67 2.89 -5.26
CA GLY A 81 13.24 2.16 -6.46
C GLY A 81 12.92 3.10 -7.63
N ALA A 82 12.22 4.20 -7.38
CA ALA A 82 11.92 5.20 -8.39
C ALA A 82 13.20 5.85 -8.94
N ARG A 83 14.17 6.22 -8.08
CA ARG A 83 15.47 6.78 -8.52
C ARG A 83 16.32 5.78 -9.32
N MET A 84 16.22 4.47 -9.00
CA MET A 84 16.84 3.41 -9.80
C MET A 84 16.19 3.33 -11.18
N VAL A 85 14.87 3.42 -11.27
CA VAL A 85 14.14 3.44 -12.56
C VAL A 85 14.45 4.70 -13.36
N GLU A 86 14.60 5.86 -12.71
CA GLU A 86 15.06 7.09 -13.38
C GLU A 86 16.48 6.97 -13.93
N SER A 87 17.36 6.26 -13.22
CA SER A 87 18.76 6.11 -13.60
C SER A 87 19.01 5.00 -14.63
N TRP A 88 18.24 3.92 -14.57
CA TRP A 88 18.49 2.68 -15.33
C TRP A 88 17.40 2.35 -16.35
N GLY A 89 16.21 2.91 -16.19
CA GLY A 89 15.08 2.72 -17.12
C GLY A 89 15.25 3.50 -18.42
N ASP A 90 14.37 3.21 -19.38
CA ASP A 90 14.22 4.05 -20.56
C ASP A 90 13.57 5.41 -20.21
N GLY A 91 13.60 6.35 -21.16
CA GLY A 91 13.08 7.69 -20.92
C GLY A 91 11.60 7.74 -20.54
N ASP A 92 10.80 6.77 -20.96
CA ASP A 92 9.38 6.70 -20.59
C ASP A 92 9.20 6.22 -19.15
N LEU A 93 9.95 5.19 -18.75
CA LEU A 93 9.97 4.69 -17.37
C LEU A 93 10.50 5.73 -16.40
N ALA A 94 11.56 6.45 -16.75
CA ALA A 94 12.10 7.54 -15.94
C ALA A 94 11.03 8.63 -15.69
N ARG A 95 10.32 9.06 -16.73
CA ARG A 95 9.22 10.02 -16.58
C ARG A 95 8.05 9.46 -15.78
N ALA A 96 7.73 8.17 -15.95
CA ALA A 96 6.65 7.53 -15.21
C ALA A 96 6.99 7.40 -13.71
N ALA A 97 8.25 7.10 -13.38
CA ALA A 97 8.74 7.03 -12.00
C ALA A 97 8.60 8.38 -11.28
N GLY A 98 9.06 9.47 -11.89
CA GLY A 98 8.89 10.81 -11.33
C GLY A 98 7.41 11.20 -11.11
N ARG A 99 6.52 10.88 -12.05
CA ARG A 99 5.07 11.11 -11.88
C ARG A 99 4.46 10.25 -10.77
N ALA A 100 4.95 9.02 -10.58
CA ALA A 100 4.48 8.14 -9.52
C ALA A 100 4.88 8.68 -8.13
N LEU A 101 6.12 9.15 -7.98
CA LEU A 101 6.61 9.78 -6.75
C LEU A 101 5.80 11.03 -6.38
N ALA A 102 5.53 11.92 -7.33
CA ALA A 102 4.73 13.12 -7.07
C ALA A 102 3.31 12.80 -6.57
N LYS A 103 2.70 11.70 -7.08
CA LYS A 103 1.40 11.23 -6.58
C LYS A 103 1.50 10.67 -5.16
N ILE A 104 2.58 9.97 -4.85
CA ILE A 104 2.82 9.42 -3.51
C ILE A 104 3.02 10.57 -2.51
N GLU A 105 3.84 11.57 -2.82
CA GLU A 105 4.00 12.77 -2.01
C GLU A 105 2.66 13.47 -1.73
N SER A 106 1.77 13.56 -2.73
CA SER A 106 0.47 14.23 -2.57
C SER A 106 -0.50 13.55 -1.61
N VAL A 107 -0.26 12.27 -1.28
CA VAL A 107 -1.11 11.49 -0.36
C VAL A 107 -0.43 11.22 1.00
N LEU A 108 0.83 11.64 1.18
CA LEU A 108 1.53 11.58 2.46
C LEU A 108 1.11 12.76 3.37
N PRO A 109 0.94 12.54 4.68
CA PRO A 109 0.72 13.66 5.60
C PRO A 109 1.99 14.51 5.74
N ARG A 110 1.80 15.77 6.14
CA ARG A 110 2.85 16.82 6.10
C ARG A 110 4.07 16.51 6.98
N ASP A 111 3.91 15.62 7.96
CA ASP A 111 4.97 15.10 8.83
C ASP A 111 5.78 13.97 8.18
N ARG A 112 5.49 13.58 6.94
CA ARG A 112 6.21 12.54 6.20
C ARG A 112 6.55 12.94 4.77
N SER A 113 5.98 14.03 4.25
CA SER A 113 6.32 14.55 2.92
C SER A 113 7.81 14.90 2.78
N HIS A 114 8.44 15.36 3.87
CA HIS A 114 9.87 15.65 3.89
C HIS A 114 10.76 14.41 3.73
N LEU A 115 10.24 13.19 3.93
CA LEU A 115 11.02 11.96 3.73
C LEU A 115 11.40 11.75 2.28
N VAL A 116 10.57 12.21 1.34
CA VAL A 116 10.88 12.09 -0.09
C VAL A 116 12.01 13.06 -0.49
N GLU A 117 12.05 14.24 0.13
CA GLU A 117 13.12 15.23 -0.05
C GLU A 117 14.41 14.85 0.71
N GLU A 118 14.29 14.32 1.93
CA GLU A 118 15.41 13.98 2.82
C GLU A 118 16.10 12.66 2.49
N THR A 119 15.43 11.76 1.75
CA THR A 119 16.05 10.50 1.34
C THR A 119 17.22 10.82 0.39
N ARG A 120 18.45 10.82 0.93
CA ARG A 120 19.72 11.02 0.19
C ARG A 120 20.20 9.74 -0.49
N LEU A 121 19.32 8.76 -0.70
CA LEU A 121 19.65 7.54 -1.42
C LEU A 121 19.72 7.85 -2.91
N TYR A 122 20.93 7.85 -3.46
CA TYR A 122 21.16 8.02 -4.89
C TYR A 122 21.39 6.65 -5.51
N ALA A 123 20.72 6.39 -6.62
CA ALA A 123 21.08 5.27 -7.48
C ALA A 123 22.32 5.69 -8.28
N PRO A 124 23.42 4.93 -8.26
CA PRO A 124 24.57 5.22 -9.10
C PRO A 124 24.13 5.20 -10.57
N SER A 125 24.35 6.31 -11.28
CA SER A 125 24.21 6.32 -12.74
C SER A 125 25.40 5.55 -13.29
N TRP A 126 25.17 4.33 -13.77
CA TRP A 126 26.19 3.57 -14.48
C TRP A 126 26.42 4.23 -15.86
N ARG A 127 27.09 5.37 -15.86
CA ARG A 127 27.30 6.16 -17.08
C ARG A 127 28.31 5.51 -18.02
N GLU A 128 28.97 4.43 -17.61
CA GLU A 128 30.11 3.83 -18.31
C GLU A 128 29.81 2.68 -19.27
N ARG A 129 28.58 2.16 -19.41
CA ARG A 129 28.23 1.43 -20.65
C ARG A 129 26.88 1.82 -21.24
N ALA A 130 26.87 2.97 -21.89
CA ALA A 130 25.82 3.31 -22.85
C ALA A 130 25.60 2.20 -23.92
N ALA A 131 26.60 1.35 -24.16
CA ALA A 131 26.55 0.24 -25.10
C ALA A 131 25.70 -0.98 -24.64
N GLU A 132 25.32 -1.06 -23.37
CA GLU A 132 24.57 -2.21 -22.80
C GLU A 132 23.22 -1.79 -22.20
N ARG A 133 22.65 -0.65 -22.61
CA ARG A 133 21.26 -0.34 -22.27
C ARG A 133 20.36 -1.34 -23.01
N LEU A 134 19.87 -2.34 -22.28
CA LEU A 134 18.84 -3.25 -22.76
C LEU A 134 17.68 -2.42 -23.37
N PRO A 135 17.12 -2.82 -24.54
CA PRO A 135 16.05 -2.08 -25.19
C PRO A 135 14.72 -2.33 -24.46
N LEU A 136 14.62 -1.83 -23.23
CA LEU A 136 13.51 -2.05 -22.30
C LEU A 136 12.17 -1.60 -22.90
N SER A 137 12.16 -0.55 -23.72
CA SER A 137 10.96 -0.10 -24.44
C SER A 137 10.46 -1.16 -25.42
N ALA A 138 11.35 -1.74 -26.23
CA ALA A 138 11.01 -2.79 -27.18
C ALA A 138 10.58 -4.08 -26.47
N MET A 139 11.25 -4.44 -25.37
CA MET A 139 10.89 -5.61 -24.56
C MET A 139 9.50 -5.46 -23.92
N ARG A 140 9.16 -4.27 -23.42
CA ARG A 140 7.84 -4.01 -22.83
C ARG A 140 6.72 -3.98 -23.87
N ALA A 141 6.99 -3.51 -25.08
CA ALA A 141 6.01 -3.52 -26.17
C ALA A 141 5.71 -4.95 -26.68
N ALA A 142 6.52 -5.93 -26.31
CA ALA A 142 6.40 -7.33 -26.73
C ALA A 142 5.69 -8.25 -25.72
N ILE A 143 5.26 -7.73 -24.57
CA ILE A 143 4.49 -8.44 -23.52
C ILE A 143 3.05 -7.89 -23.54
#